data_AF-A0A3D2MDV3-F1
#
_entry.id   AF-A0A3D2MDV3-F1
#
_cell.length_a   1.000
_cell.length_b   1.000
_cell.length_c   1.000
_cell.angle_alpha   90.00
_cell.angle_beta   90.00
_cell.angle_gamma   90.00
#
_symmetry.space_group_name_H-M   'P 1'
#
loop_
_entity.id
_entity.type
_entity.pdbx_description
1 polymer ?
#
loop_
_entity_poly.entity_id
_entity_poly.type
_entity_poly.pdbx_seq_one_letter_code
_entity_poly.pdbx_strand_id
1 'polypeptide(L)'
;MNLDKNHPLDSSDLDAHMSTAVNAIRLLTVNTHKGFTALNRRFILPELREAVRAVSADVVFLQEVLGTHEKHALRFHDWPKMSQYEFLADSIWTDFAYGR
;
A
#
# COMPACT_ATOMS: atom_id res chain seq x y z
N MET A 1 11.79 -27.15 25.22
CA MET A 1 10.50 -26.75 25.83
C MET A 1 9.44 -27.61 25.15
N ASN A 2 8.96 -28.63 25.85
CA ASN A 2 7.99 -29.57 25.29
C ASN A 2 6.62 -28.89 25.27
N LEU A 3 6.02 -28.76 24.09
CA LEU A 3 4.62 -28.36 23.94
C LEU A 3 3.75 -29.58 24.27
N ASP A 4 3.18 -29.54 25.46
CA ASP A 4 2.14 -30.41 25.98
C ASP A 4 0.84 -30.24 25.17
N LYS A 5 0.63 -31.15 24.20
CA LYS A 5 -0.49 -31.15 23.25
C LYS A 5 -1.87 -31.47 23.86
N ASN A 6 -1.98 -31.57 25.19
CA ASN A 6 -3.20 -32.00 25.89
C ASN A 6 -3.76 -30.94 26.84
N HIS A 7 -3.27 -29.70 26.78
CA HIS A 7 -3.95 -28.60 27.47
C HIS A 7 -5.21 -28.25 26.66
N PRO A 8 -6.42 -28.29 27.25
CA PRO A 8 -7.62 -27.77 26.59
C PRO A 8 -7.33 -26.31 26.20
N LEU A 9 -7.60 -25.95 24.95
CA LEU A 9 -7.51 -24.56 24.53
C LEU A 9 -8.49 -23.77 25.40
N ASP A 10 -7.97 -22.95 26.32
CA ASP A 10 -8.77 -22.10 27.18
C ASP A 10 -9.53 -21.11 26.28
N SER A 11 -10.85 -21.23 26.25
CA SER A 11 -11.70 -20.35 25.45
C SER A 11 -11.59 -18.89 25.90
N SER A 12 -11.20 -18.64 27.15
CA SER A 12 -11.01 -17.29 27.67
C SER A 12 -9.80 -16.57 27.04
N ASP A 13 -8.74 -17.30 26.67
CA ASP A 13 -7.59 -16.75 25.94
C ASP A 13 -7.95 -16.43 24.48
N LEU A 14 -8.83 -17.24 23.87
CA LEU A 14 -9.39 -17.00 22.54
C LEU A 14 -10.29 -15.76 22.54
N ASP A 15 -11.17 -15.64 23.53
CA ASP A 15 -12.11 -14.53 23.68
C ASP A 15 -11.36 -13.22 24.00
N ALA A 16 -10.30 -13.28 24.81
CA ALA A 16 -9.44 -12.13 25.08
C ALA A 16 -8.73 -11.64 23.81
N HIS A 17 -8.20 -12.55 22.99
CA HIS A 17 -7.60 -12.23 21.68
C HIS A 17 -8.64 -11.74 20.65
N MET A 18 -9.87 -12.27 20.68
CA MET A 18 -10.97 -11.80 19.84
C MET A 18 -11.43 -10.39 20.23
N SER A 19 -11.32 -10.00 21.51
CA SER A 19 -11.67 -8.65 21.96
C SER A 19 -10.73 -7.55 21.43
N THR A 20 -9.48 -7.92 21.10
CA THR A 20 -8.51 -7.09 20.38
C THR A 20 -8.41 -7.42 18.88
N ALA A 21 -9.22 -8.35 18.37
CA ALA A 21 -9.13 -8.77 16.98
C ALA A 21 -9.62 -7.67 16.03
N VAL A 22 -8.86 -7.48 14.96
CA VAL A 22 -9.23 -6.63 13.84
C VAL A 22 -10.47 -7.24 13.17
N ASN A 23 -11.63 -6.60 13.31
CA ASN A 23 -12.91 -7.11 12.80
C ASN A 23 -13.10 -6.93 11.28
N ALA A 24 -12.30 -6.06 10.64
CA ALA A 24 -12.33 -5.84 9.20
C ALA A 24 -10.99 -5.26 8.70
N ILE A 25 -10.61 -5.63 7.47
CA ILE A 25 -9.45 -5.07 6.75
C ILE A 25 -9.95 -4.56 5.40
N ARG A 26 -9.66 -3.30 5.08
CA ARG A 26 -9.94 -2.67 3.78
C ARG A 26 -8.74 -2.81 2.86
N LEU A 27 -8.96 -3.49 1.74
CA LEU A 27 -7.96 -3.70 0.70
C LEU A 27 -8.29 -2.80 -0.50
N LEU A 28 -7.28 -2.13 -1.04
CA LEU A 28 -7.37 -1.40 -2.29
C LEU A 28 -6.33 -1.95 -3.27
N THR A 29 -6.72 -2.16 -4.53
CA THR A 29 -5.79 -2.47 -5.61
C THR A 29 -5.89 -1.39 -6.69
N VAL A 30 -4.74 -0.85 -7.11
CA VAL A 30 -4.67 0.24 -8.08
C VAL A 30 -3.60 -0.06 -9.11
N ASN A 31 -4.02 -0.11 -10.37
CA ASN A 31 -3.07 0.00 -11.47
C ASN A 31 -2.75 1.48 -11.68
N THR A 32 -1.51 1.86 -11.39
CA THR A 32 -1.07 3.26 -11.45
C THR A 32 -0.82 3.74 -12.86
N HIS A 33 -0.75 2.81 -13.84
CA HIS A 33 -0.41 3.06 -15.23
C HIS A 33 0.78 4.02 -15.37
N LYS A 34 1.83 3.77 -14.59
CA LYS A 34 3.07 4.55 -14.56
C LYS A 34 2.90 6.01 -14.12
N GLY A 35 1.77 6.34 -13.49
CA GLY A 35 1.40 7.69 -13.10
C GLY A 35 0.70 8.49 -14.21
N PHE A 36 0.18 7.85 -15.25
CA PHE A 36 -0.49 8.50 -16.36
C PHE A 36 -1.94 8.04 -16.55
N THR A 37 -2.76 8.90 -17.16
CA THR A 37 -4.03 8.47 -17.74
C THR A 37 -3.80 7.49 -18.89
N ALA A 38 -4.84 6.75 -19.29
CA ALA A 38 -4.81 5.85 -20.44
C ALA A 38 -4.11 6.47 -21.67
N LEU A 39 -3.31 5.65 -22.36
CA LEU A 39 -2.49 6.03 -23.51
C LEU A 39 -1.39 7.07 -23.18
N ASN A 40 -0.94 7.16 -21.94
CA ASN A 40 0.12 8.07 -21.47
C ASN A 40 -0.14 9.56 -21.77
N ARG A 41 -1.42 9.98 -21.80
CA ARG A 41 -1.81 11.33 -22.27
C ARG A 41 -1.52 12.44 -21.27
N ARG A 42 -1.76 12.19 -19.98
CA ARG A 42 -1.58 13.17 -18.91
C ARG A 42 -0.94 12.52 -17.69
N PHE A 43 0.07 13.18 -17.13
CA PHE A 43 0.66 12.81 -15.86
C PHE A 43 -0.30 13.18 -14.73
N ILE A 44 -0.64 12.21 -13.86
CA ILE A 44 -1.65 12.35 -12.80
C ILE A 44 -1.21 11.74 -11.47
N LEU A 45 0.09 11.47 -11.29
CA LEU A 45 0.57 10.79 -10.09
C LEU A 45 0.25 11.55 -8.79
N PRO A 46 0.33 12.90 -8.71
CA PRO A 46 -0.11 13.66 -7.55
C PRO A 46 -1.61 13.49 -7.26
N GLU A 47 -2.47 13.58 -8.28
CA GLU A 47 -3.92 13.41 -8.12
C GLU A 47 -4.28 11.98 -7.72
N LEU A 48 -3.55 10.99 -8.26
CA LEU A 48 -3.70 9.58 -7.89
C LEU A 48 -3.37 9.37 -6.40
N ARG A 49 -2.31 10.02 -5.90
CA ARG A 49 -1.94 9.98 -4.47
C ARG A 49 -3.11 10.46 -3.61
N GLU A 50 -3.67 11.63 -3.93
CA GLU A 50 -4.79 12.20 -3.18
C GLU A 50 -6.04 11.31 -3.23
N ALA A 51 -6.33 10.70 -4.38
CA ALA A 51 -7.43 9.76 -4.51
C ALA A 51 -7.22 8.49 -3.65
N VAL A 52 -6.01 7.93 -3.66
CA VAL A 52 -5.65 6.77 -2.83
C VAL A 52 -5.77 7.10 -1.34
N ARG A 53 -5.36 8.31 -0.92
CA ARG A 53 -5.51 8.80 0.47
C ARG A 53 -6.97 8.80 0.91
N ALA A 54 -7.84 9.32 0.06
CA ALA A 54 -9.25 9.51 0.39
C ALA A 54 -9.98 8.19 0.67
N VAL A 55 -9.52 7.07 0.10
CA VAL A 55 -10.10 5.73 0.34
C VAL A 55 -9.83 5.22 1.76
N SER A 56 -8.73 5.66 2.39
CA SER A 56 -8.32 5.22 3.74
C SER A 56 -8.24 3.70 3.87
N ALA A 57 -7.67 3.01 2.88
CA ALA A 57 -7.49 1.56 2.92
C ALA A 57 -6.40 1.14 3.92
N ASP A 58 -6.59 -0.01 4.56
CA ASP A 58 -5.64 -0.58 5.51
C ASP A 58 -4.43 -1.19 4.78
N VAL A 59 -4.65 -1.76 3.58
CA VAL A 59 -3.59 -2.27 2.70
C VAL A 59 -3.86 -1.85 1.25
N VAL A 60 -2.80 -1.42 0.55
CA VAL A 60 -2.86 -1.03 -0.87
C VAL A 60 -1.89 -1.88 -1.70
N PHE A 61 -2.40 -2.47 -2.78
CA PHE A 61 -1.62 -3.10 -3.82
C PHE A 61 -1.50 -2.19 -5.03
N LEU A 62 -0.28 -1.96 -5.51
CA LEU A 62 0.00 -1.10 -6.66
C LEU A 62 0.53 -1.91 -7.84
N GLN A 63 0.08 -1.61 -9.06
CA GLN A 63 0.58 -2.18 -10.31
C GLN A 63 1.13 -1.11 -11.25
N GLU A 64 1.98 -1.54 -12.19
CA GLU A 64 2.65 -0.67 -13.19
C GLU A 64 3.42 0.52 -12.57
N VAL A 65 3.92 0.34 -11.34
CA VAL A 65 4.70 1.34 -10.63
C VAL A 65 6.05 1.52 -11.33
N LEU A 66 6.44 2.77 -11.57
CA LEU A 66 7.80 3.07 -12.06
C LEU A 66 8.81 3.23 -10.91
N GLY A 67 10.00 2.68 -11.12
CA GLY A 67 11.14 2.90 -10.24
C GLY A 67 11.78 4.29 -10.41
N THR A 68 12.86 4.54 -9.67
CA THR A 68 13.57 5.83 -9.59
C THR A 68 14.34 6.26 -10.86
N HIS A 69 14.38 5.43 -11.91
CA HIS A 69 15.36 5.55 -13.00
C HIS A 69 14.76 5.79 -14.40
N GLU A 70 13.68 6.56 -14.52
CA GLU A 70 13.13 6.92 -15.84
C GLU A 70 13.41 8.38 -16.23
N LYS A 71 13.74 8.60 -17.52
CA LYS A 71 14.08 9.89 -18.15
C LYS A 71 12.95 10.94 -18.13
N HIS A 72 11.81 10.62 -17.54
CA HIS A 72 10.61 11.47 -17.48
C HIS A 72 10.74 12.69 -16.56
N ALA A 73 11.68 12.68 -15.60
CA ALA A 73 11.95 13.81 -14.72
C ALA A 73 12.37 15.10 -15.46
N LEU A 74 12.88 14.98 -16.70
CA LEU A 74 13.24 16.12 -17.53
C LEU A 74 12.04 16.81 -18.21
N ARG A 75 10.86 16.17 -18.18
CA ARG A 75 9.69 16.56 -19.00
C ARG A 75 8.47 16.98 -18.16
N PHE A 76 8.40 16.61 -16.90
CA PHE A 76 7.29 16.96 -16.00
C PHE A 76 7.82 17.60 -14.71
N HIS A 77 7.37 18.81 -14.42
CA HIS A 77 7.81 19.59 -13.23
C HIS A 77 7.45 18.88 -11.92
N ASP A 78 6.29 18.22 -11.86
CA ASP A 78 5.78 17.58 -10.63
C ASP A 78 6.22 16.12 -10.50
N TRP A 79 7.27 15.72 -11.22
CA TRP A 79 7.80 14.37 -11.12
C TRP A 79 8.44 14.15 -9.73
N PRO A 80 8.10 13.07 -9.02
CA PRO A 80 8.64 12.83 -7.69
C PRO A 80 10.15 12.55 -7.73
N LYS A 81 10.87 13.03 -6.70
CA LYS A 81 12.30 12.77 -6.52
C LYS A 81 12.60 11.35 -6.00
N MET A 82 11.59 10.69 -5.46
CA MET A 82 11.64 9.32 -4.94
C MET A 82 10.92 8.35 -5.89
N SER A 83 10.94 7.05 -5.58
CA SER A 83 10.20 6.06 -6.39
C SER A 83 8.69 6.35 -6.34
N GLN A 84 7.94 5.89 -7.35
CA GLN A 84 6.49 6.12 -7.36
C GLN A 84 5.78 5.41 -6.20
N TYR A 85 6.24 4.23 -5.78
CA TYR A 85 5.63 3.55 -4.62
C TYR A 85 5.89 4.31 -3.33
N GLU A 86 7.12 4.82 -3.10
CA GLU A 86 7.39 5.65 -1.93
C GLU A 86 6.57 6.94 -1.98
N PHE A 87 6.47 7.58 -3.15
CA PHE A 87 5.67 8.80 -3.29
C PHE A 87 4.17 8.56 -2.99
N LEU A 88 3.62 7.44 -3.45
CA LEU A 88 2.23 7.05 -3.20
C LEU A 88 1.99 6.64 -1.75
N ALA A 89 2.98 6.01 -1.11
CA ALA A 89 2.89 5.56 0.28
C ALA A 89 3.19 6.66 1.31
N ASP A 90 3.97 7.66 0.92
CA ASP A 90 4.53 8.67 1.82
C ASP A 90 3.44 9.34 2.66
N SER A 91 3.69 9.37 3.97
CA SER A 91 2.86 9.91 5.06
C SER A 91 1.50 9.22 5.34
N ILE A 92 1.20 8.07 4.74
CA ILE A 92 -0.04 7.30 5.01
C ILE A 92 0.29 5.97 5.69
N TRP A 93 1.29 5.25 5.17
CA TRP A 93 1.69 3.95 5.72
C TRP A 93 3.13 4.02 6.23
N THR A 94 3.35 3.47 7.42
CA THR A 94 4.67 3.36 8.06
C THR A 94 5.55 2.31 7.37
N ASP A 95 4.91 1.31 6.77
CA ASP A 95 5.56 0.16 6.14
C ASP A 95 5.19 0.08 4.66
N PHE A 96 6.18 -0.21 3.82
CA PHE A 96 5.99 -0.48 2.40
C PHE A 96 7.00 -1.53 1.93
N ALA A 97 6.60 -2.33 0.95
CA ALA A 97 7.44 -3.34 0.33
C ALA A 97 7.32 -3.28 -1.19
N TYR A 98 8.45 -3.50 -1.87
CA TYR A 98 8.51 -3.56 -3.33
C TYR A 98 9.12 -4.89 -3.76
N GLY A 99 8.38 -5.66 -4.57
CA GLY A 99 8.85 -6.93 -5.11
C GLY A 99 9.99 -6.71 -6.11
N ARG A 100 11.12 -7.37 -5.90
CA ARG A 100 12.26 -7.41 -6.83
C ARG A 100 12.31 -8.74 -7.56
#